data_AF-A0A0G4MCX5-F1
#
_entry.id   AF-A0A0G4MCX5-F1
#
_cell.length_a   1.000
_cell.length_b   1.000
_cell.length_c   1.000
_cell.angle_alpha   90.00
_cell.angle_beta   90.00
_cell.angle_gamma   90.00
#
_symmetry.space_group_name_H-M   'P 1'
#
loop_
_entity.id
_entity.type
_entity.pdbx_description
1 polymer ?
#
loop_
_entity_poly.entity_id
_entity_poly.type
_entity_poly.pdbx_seq_one_letter_code
_entity_poly.pdbx_strand_id
1 'polypeptide(L)'
;MGRLSVIEAVIHTIAWMYVRHADGGWEAVTSRIFHKAFEASGMLGTVALVFILILSLSPIRHAFYETFLNVHIILALITFVCTYIHCVASVHPGGLPQLPWMMAIFVLWFAERLARVLRTAYMNWSDRGLTEAVCEPMPGDCTRVTMHLPRYVDVKPGTHCYLRFAKVS
;
A
#
# COMPACT_ATOMS: atom_id res chain seq x y z
N MET A 1 9.22 -8.34 6.90
CA MET A 1 7.93 -8.76 6.33
C MET A 1 7.83 -8.44 4.85
N GLY A 2 7.66 -7.18 4.40
CA GLY A 2 7.44 -6.88 2.97
C GLY A 2 8.47 -7.46 1.99
N ARG A 3 9.78 -7.38 2.31
CA ARG A 3 10.84 -8.00 1.48
C ARG A 3 10.71 -9.52 1.38
N LEU A 4 10.35 -10.19 2.48
CA LEU A 4 10.16 -11.64 2.50
C LEU A 4 8.97 -12.03 1.64
N SER A 5 7.84 -11.32 1.77
CA SER A 5 6.65 -11.58 0.95
C SER A 5 6.92 -11.45 -0.55
N VAL A 6 7.76 -10.49 -0.96
CA VAL A 6 8.18 -10.35 -2.37
C VAL A 6 9.01 -11.55 -2.81
N ILE A 7 9.98 -11.98 -1.99
CA ILE A 7 10.83 -13.15 -2.28
C ILE A 7 9.97 -14.41 -2.38
N GLU A 8 9.04 -14.64 -1.45
CA GLU A 8 8.11 -15.77 -1.45
C GLU A 8 7.22 -15.77 -2.70
N ALA A 9 6.67 -14.61 -3.09
CA ALA A 9 5.86 -14.47 -4.29
C ALA A 9 6.65 -14.75 -5.57
N VAL A 10 7.91 -14.29 -5.65
CA VAL A 10 8.80 -14.57 -6.78
C VAL A 10 9.13 -16.07 -6.85
N ILE A 11 9.51 -16.69 -5.73
CA ILE A 11 9.79 -18.14 -5.67
C ILE A 11 8.55 -18.95 -6.06
N HIS A 12 7.37 -18.59 -5.53
CA HIS A 12 6.10 -19.22 -5.88
C HIS A 12 5.83 -19.15 -7.39
N THR A 13 6.02 -17.97 -7.99
CA THR A 13 5.81 -17.75 -9.43
C THR A 13 6.80 -18.57 -10.28
N ILE A 14 8.08 -18.64 -9.87
CA ILE A 14 9.10 -19.44 -10.56
C ILE A 14 8.78 -20.94 -10.46
N ALA A 15 8.38 -21.42 -9.29
CA ALA A 15 8.03 -22.83 -9.09
C ALA A 15 6.85 -23.25 -9.99
N TRP A 16 5.80 -22.43 -10.04
CA TRP A 16 4.68 -22.65 -10.96
C TRP A 16 5.13 -22.64 -12.42
N MET A 17 5.94 -21.64 -12.82
CA MET A 17 6.43 -21.50 -14.19
C MET A 17 7.24 -22.72 -14.64
N TYR A 18 8.13 -23.24 -13.78
CA TYR A 18 8.95 -24.41 -14.08
C TYR A 18 8.10 -25.64 -14.41
N VAL A 19 7.13 -25.96 -13.54
CA VAL A 19 6.24 -27.10 -13.74
C VAL A 19 5.39 -26.92 -14.99
N ARG A 20 4.86 -25.70 -15.22
CA ARG A 20 4.02 -25.42 -16.40
C ARG A 20 4.80 -25.48 -17.71
N HIS A 21 6.04 -25.00 -17.70
CA HIS A 21 6.94 -25.09 -18.85
C HIS A 21 7.30 -26.55 -19.17
N ALA A 22 7.53 -27.39 -18.15
CA ALA A 22 7.79 -28.82 -18.35
C ALA A 22 6.59 -29.57 -18.97
N ASP A 23 5.35 -29.15 -18.65
CA ASP A 23 4.12 -29.76 -19.18
C ASP A 23 3.83 -29.41 -20.65
N GLY A 24 4.08 -28.17 -21.07
CA GLY A 24 3.67 -27.71 -22.41
C GLY A 24 4.50 -26.58 -23.02
N GLY A 25 5.71 -26.35 -22.53
CA GLY A 25 6.62 -25.32 -23.02
C GLY A 25 6.15 -23.89 -22.74
N TRP A 26 6.78 -22.93 -23.43
CA TRP A 26 6.51 -21.50 -23.24
C TRP A 26 5.10 -21.06 -23.67
N GLU A 27 4.52 -21.68 -24.69
CA GLU A 27 3.16 -21.39 -25.13
C GLU A 27 2.13 -21.73 -24.04
N ALA A 28 2.36 -22.83 -23.32
CA ALA A 28 1.52 -23.23 -22.20
C ALA A 28 1.63 -22.26 -21.00
N VAL A 29 2.78 -21.61 -20.81
CA VAL A 29 2.97 -20.58 -19.78
C VAL A 29 2.26 -19.29 -20.20
N THR A 30 2.54 -18.79 -21.40
CA THR A 30 1.99 -17.52 -21.91
C THR A 30 0.46 -17.58 -21.98
N SER A 31 -0.10 -18.67 -22.50
CA SER A 31 -1.55 -18.85 -22.57
C SER A 31 -2.22 -18.74 -21.19
N ARG A 32 -1.60 -19.29 -20.13
CA ARG A 32 -2.15 -19.21 -18.77
C ARG A 32 -2.08 -17.80 -18.20
N ILE A 33 -0.92 -17.14 -18.26
CA ILE A 33 -0.75 -15.79 -17.68
C ILE A 33 -1.56 -14.71 -18.42
N PHE A 34 -1.95 -14.93 -19.68
CA PHE A 34 -2.76 -13.96 -20.44
C PHE A 34 -4.26 -14.30 -20.51
N HIS A 35 -4.65 -15.57 -20.37
CA HIS A 35 -6.04 -15.98 -20.61
C HIS A 35 -6.72 -16.67 -19.43
N LYS A 36 -6.01 -16.97 -18.34
CA LYS A 36 -6.61 -17.59 -17.15
C LYS A 36 -6.51 -16.65 -15.96
N ALA A 37 -7.66 -16.27 -15.40
CA ALA A 37 -7.76 -15.26 -14.35
C ALA A 37 -6.92 -15.61 -13.11
N PHE A 38 -6.86 -16.88 -12.72
CA PHE A 38 -6.06 -17.37 -11.61
C PHE A 38 -4.57 -17.04 -11.81
N GLU A 39 -3.96 -17.52 -12.89
CA GLU A 39 -2.54 -17.31 -13.17
C GLU A 39 -2.21 -15.87 -13.56
N ALA A 40 -3.09 -15.22 -14.33
CA ALA A 40 -2.93 -13.83 -14.76
C ALA A 40 -2.89 -12.85 -13.57
N SER A 41 -3.84 -12.98 -12.62
CA SER A 41 -3.87 -12.11 -11.44
C SER A 41 -2.69 -12.40 -10.51
N GLY A 42 -2.29 -13.66 -10.35
CA GLY A 42 -1.09 -14.04 -9.60
C GLY A 42 0.17 -13.37 -10.16
N MET A 43 0.38 -13.44 -11.47
CA MET A 43 1.52 -12.82 -12.14
C MET A 43 1.50 -11.28 -11.99
N LEU A 44 0.35 -10.64 -12.24
CA LEU A 44 0.21 -9.18 -12.11
C LEU A 44 0.46 -8.71 -10.67
N GLY A 45 -0.01 -9.47 -9.67
CA GLY A 45 0.26 -9.22 -8.26
C GLY A 45 1.75 -9.32 -7.92
N THR A 46 2.44 -10.36 -8.40
CA THR A 46 3.89 -10.52 -8.23
C THR A 46 4.67 -9.37 -8.86
N VAL A 47 4.30 -8.95 -10.08
CA VAL A 47 4.93 -7.81 -10.75
C VAL A 47 4.74 -6.53 -9.93
N ALA A 48 3.53 -6.27 -9.44
CA ALA A 48 3.26 -5.10 -8.58
C ALA A 48 4.10 -5.13 -7.28
N LEU A 49 4.26 -6.30 -6.66
CA LEU A 49 5.11 -6.49 -5.48
C LEU A 49 6.60 -6.20 -5.77
N VAL A 50 7.10 -6.63 -6.94
CA VAL A 50 8.48 -6.33 -7.36
C VAL A 50 8.68 -4.83 -7.59
N PHE A 51 7.73 -4.15 -8.24
CA PHE A 51 7.77 -2.69 -8.39
C PHE A 51 7.75 -1.98 -7.02
N ILE A 52 6.90 -2.43 -6.09
CA ILE A 52 6.90 -1.93 -4.71
C ILE A 52 8.29 -2.05 -4.09
N LEU A 53 8.96 -3.21 -4.23
CA LEU A 53 10.28 -3.43 -3.67
C LEU A 53 11.30 -2.44 -4.24
N ILE A 54 11.36 -2.32 -5.57
CA ILE A 54 12.31 -1.42 -6.26
C ILE A 54 12.07 0.03 -5.85
N LEU A 55 10.83 0.50 -5.90
CA LEU A 55 10.50 1.88 -5.54
C LEU A 55 10.71 2.18 -4.05
N SER A 56 10.69 1.16 -3.19
CA SER A 56 10.94 1.29 -1.74
C SER A 56 12.41 1.44 -1.35
N LEU A 57 13.34 1.32 -2.31
CA LEU A 57 14.77 1.52 -2.06
C LEU A 57 15.04 2.96 -1.62
N SER A 58 15.97 3.09 -0.66
CA SER A 58 16.26 4.37 0.01
C SER A 58 16.53 5.53 -0.96
N PRO A 59 17.39 5.38 -1.99
CA PRO A 59 17.69 6.49 -2.90
C PRO A 59 16.46 7.00 -3.65
N ILE A 60 15.58 6.08 -4.08
CA ILE A 60 14.37 6.42 -4.86
C ILE A 60 13.34 7.11 -3.96
N ARG A 61 13.03 6.52 -2.81
CA ARG A 61 12.04 7.11 -1.88
C ARG A 61 12.48 8.47 -1.36
N HIS A 62 13.77 8.68 -1.13
CA HIS A 62 14.25 9.96 -0.59
C HIS A 62 14.28 11.05 -1.66
N ALA A 63 14.59 10.71 -2.92
CA ALA A 63 14.57 11.66 -4.02
C ALA A 63 13.14 12.07 -4.44
N PHE A 64 12.18 11.15 -4.37
CA PHE A 64 10.80 11.37 -4.84
C PHE A 64 9.76 10.88 -3.83
N TYR A 65 9.80 11.43 -2.61
CA TYR A 65 8.98 10.92 -1.49
C TYR A 65 7.47 10.89 -1.80
N GLU A 66 6.91 11.98 -2.31
CA GLU A 66 5.47 12.06 -2.61
C GLU A 66 5.08 11.09 -3.74
N THR A 67 5.88 11.00 -4.80
CA THR A 67 5.65 10.05 -5.89
C THR A 67 5.74 8.62 -5.39
N PHE A 68 6.77 8.30 -4.60
CA PHE A 68 6.93 7.00 -3.96
C PHE A 68 5.68 6.65 -3.15
N LEU A 69 5.23 7.55 -2.27
CA LEU A 69 4.10 7.29 -1.38
C LEU A 69 2.82 6.97 -2.16
N ASN A 70 2.48 7.79 -3.15
CA ASN A 70 1.28 7.62 -3.96
C ASN A 70 1.33 6.33 -4.80
N VAL A 71 2.43 6.11 -5.53
CA VAL A 71 2.60 4.91 -6.36
C VAL A 71 2.60 3.65 -5.50
N HIS A 72 3.23 3.67 -4.32
CA HIS A 72 3.25 2.53 -3.41
C HIS A 72 1.85 2.16 -2.91
N ILE A 73 1.01 3.15 -2.58
CA ILE A 73 -0.38 2.90 -2.17
C ILE A 73 -1.19 2.29 -3.32
N ILE A 74 -1.05 2.81 -4.54
CA ILE A 74 -1.74 2.29 -5.72
C ILE A 74 -1.30 0.85 -6.03
N LEU A 75 0.00 0.58 -6.04
CA LEU A 75 0.53 -0.77 -6.26
C LEU A 75 0.11 -1.75 -5.15
N ALA A 76 0.01 -1.29 -3.90
CA ALA A 76 -0.48 -2.11 -2.79
C ALA A 76 -1.95 -2.50 -2.98
N LEU A 77 -2.79 -1.55 -3.43
CA LEU A 77 -4.18 -1.84 -3.79
C LEU A 77 -4.26 -2.84 -4.95
N ILE A 78 -3.47 -2.64 -6.01
CA ILE A 78 -3.39 -3.60 -7.14
C ILE A 78 -3.01 -4.99 -6.63
N THR A 79 -2.00 -5.08 -5.76
CA THR A 79 -1.56 -6.34 -5.16
C THR A 79 -2.72 -7.00 -4.39
N PHE A 80 -3.44 -6.27 -3.55
CA PHE A 80 -4.58 -6.83 -2.80
C PHE A 80 -5.68 -7.35 -3.72
N VAL A 81 -6.05 -6.58 -4.74
CA VAL A 81 -7.09 -6.96 -5.71
C VAL A 81 -6.65 -8.20 -6.49
N CYS A 82 -5.40 -8.22 -6.98
CA CYS A 82 -4.83 -9.34 -7.71
C CYS A 82 -4.79 -10.62 -6.86
N THR A 83 -4.36 -10.54 -5.60
CA THR A 83 -4.33 -11.68 -4.68
C THR A 83 -5.74 -12.17 -4.35
N TYR A 84 -6.71 -11.27 -4.17
CA TYR A 84 -8.11 -11.68 -3.99
C TYR A 84 -8.67 -12.41 -5.21
N ILE A 85 -8.43 -11.87 -6.42
CA ILE A 85 -8.82 -12.52 -7.67
C ILE A 85 -8.12 -13.88 -7.79
N HIS A 86 -6.84 -13.97 -7.42
CA HIS A 86 -6.09 -15.22 -7.43
C HIS A 86 -6.72 -16.25 -6.49
N CYS A 87 -7.17 -15.85 -5.29
CA CYS A 87 -7.83 -16.77 -4.37
C CYS A 87 -9.21 -17.22 -4.87
N VAL A 88 -10.03 -16.31 -5.40
CA VAL A 88 -11.42 -16.63 -5.80
C VAL A 88 -11.51 -17.33 -7.16
N ALA A 89 -10.61 -17.04 -8.10
CA ALA A 89 -10.59 -17.63 -9.44
C ALA A 89 -9.99 -19.04 -9.48
N SER A 90 -9.57 -19.57 -8.32
CA SER A 90 -9.03 -20.92 -8.25
C SER A 90 -10.11 -21.97 -8.59
N VAL A 91 -9.66 -23.14 -9.04
CA VAL A 91 -10.55 -24.27 -9.37
C VAL A 91 -11.19 -24.89 -8.12
N HIS A 92 -10.71 -24.53 -6.92
CA HIS A 92 -11.23 -25.06 -5.66
C HIS A 92 -12.64 -24.52 -5.37
N PRO A 93 -13.62 -25.40 -5.05
CA PRO A 93 -14.95 -24.96 -4.64
C PRO A 93 -14.87 -24.03 -3.42
N GLY A 94 -15.36 -22.80 -3.56
CA GLY A 94 -15.30 -21.77 -2.50
C GLY A 94 -14.00 -20.95 -2.47
N GLY A 95 -13.08 -21.16 -3.42
CA GLY A 95 -11.82 -20.44 -3.51
C GLY A 95 -10.71 -21.05 -2.65
N LEU A 96 -9.55 -20.39 -2.66
CA LEU A 96 -8.41 -20.81 -1.85
C LEU A 96 -8.65 -20.54 -0.34
N PRO A 97 -8.06 -21.33 0.57
CA PRO A 97 -8.17 -21.12 2.03
C PRO A 97 -7.77 -19.71 2.51
N GLN A 98 -6.98 -18.97 1.72
CA GLN A 98 -6.54 -17.61 1.98
C GLN A 98 -7.63 -16.55 1.71
N LEU A 99 -8.72 -16.90 1.03
CA LEU A 99 -9.77 -15.96 0.63
C LEU A 99 -10.38 -15.19 1.82
N PRO A 100 -10.77 -15.83 2.96
CA PRO A 100 -11.30 -15.10 4.11
C PRO A 100 -10.29 -14.11 4.72
N TRP A 101 -9.00 -14.45 4.70
CA TRP A 101 -7.93 -13.56 5.15
C TRP A 101 -7.82 -12.33 4.26
N MET A 102 -7.91 -12.50 2.94
CA MET A 102 -7.93 -11.38 2.00
C MET A 102 -9.13 -10.46 2.24
N MET A 103 -10.32 -11.02 2.50
CA MET A 103 -11.50 -10.22 2.85
C MET A 103 -11.29 -9.40 4.13
N ALA A 104 -10.75 -10.02 5.19
CA ALA A 104 -10.43 -9.33 6.44
C ALA A 104 -9.40 -8.21 6.23
N ILE A 105 -8.34 -8.46 5.46
CA ILE A 105 -7.32 -7.46 5.12
C ILE A 105 -7.97 -6.27 4.40
N PHE A 106 -8.84 -6.52 3.43
CA PHE A 106 -9.55 -5.45 2.71
C PHE A 106 -10.40 -4.59 3.66
N VAL A 107 -11.21 -5.22 4.50
CA VAL A 107 -12.07 -4.51 5.44
C VAL A 107 -11.23 -3.64 6.39
N LEU A 108 -10.18 -4.22 6.99
CA LEU A 108 -9.32 -3.50 7.93
C LEU A 108 -8.55 -2.36 7.25
N TRP A 109 -8.02 -2.59 6.05
CA TRP A 109 -7.25 -1.59 5.33
C TRP A 109 -8.11 -0.40 4.91
N PHE A 110 -9.30 -0.65 4.36
CA PHE A 110 -10.24 0.42 4.01
C PHE A 110 -10.77 1.14 5.24
N ALA A 111 -11.12 0.43 6.31
CA ALA A 111 -11.59 1.04 7.55
C ALA A 111 -10.52 1.96 8.17
N GLU A 112 -9.26 1.52 8.22
CA GLU A 112 -8.16 2.35 8.72
C GLU A 112 -7.93 3.59 7.87
N ARG A 113 -7.93 3.45 6.53
CA ARG A 113 -7.77 4.58 5.61
C ARG A 113 -8.92 5.58 5.74
N LEU A 114 -10.16 5.10 5.81
CA LEU A 114 -11.33 5.95 6.01
C LEU A 114 -11.26 6.67 7.36
N ALA A 115 -10.99 5.95 8.45
CA ALA A 115 -10.84 6.53 9.78
C ALA A 115 -9.76 7.63 9.81
N ARG A 116 -8.66 7.42 9.09
CA ARG A 116 -7.59 8.41 8.95
C ARG A 116 -8.04 9.65 8.19
N VAL A 117 -8.73 9.50 7.05
CA VAL A 117 -9.27 10.62 6.26
C VAL A 117 -10.28 11.41 7.09
N LEU A 118 -11.23 10.72 7.73
CA LEU A 118 -12.23 11.34 8.59
C LEU A 118 -11.59 12.07 9.77
N ARG A 119 -10.60 11.45 10.45
CA ARG A 119 -9.89 12.09 11.57
C ARG A 119 -9.09 13.30 11.10
N THR A 120 -8.39 13.21 9.97
CA THR A 120 -7.63 14.34 9.43
C THR A 120 -8.57 15.48 9.04
N ALA A 121 -9.69 15.21 8.36
CA ALA A 121 -10.67 16.22 8.00
C ALA A 121 -11.28 16.87 9.25
N TYR A 122 -11.77 16.07 10.19
CA TYR A 122 -12.41 16.54 11.42
C TYR A 122 -11.49 17.41 12.29
N MET A 123 -10.20 17.08 12.37
CA MET A 123 -9.24 17.85 13.16
C MET A 123 -8.76 19.13 12.47
N ASN A 124 -8.78 19.18 11.13
CA ASN A 124 -8.14 20.26 10.38
C ASN A 124 -9.08 21.15 9.58
N TRP A 125 -10.39 20.88 9.61
CA TRP A 125 -11.39 21.69 8.93
C TRP A 125 -12.59 21.92 9.84
N SER A 126 -13.00 23.19 9.95
CA SER A 126 -14.27 23.59 10.54
C SER A 126 -14.86 24.78 9.77
N ASP A 127 -16.02 25.25 10.22
CA ASP A 127 -16.64 26.52 9.82
C ASP A 127 -15.75 27.75 10.09
N ARG A 128 -14.75 27.62 10.97
CA ARG A 128 -13.79 28.68 11.33
C ARG A 128 -12.52 28.70 10.48
N GLY A 129 -12.37 27.75 9.56
CA GLY A 129 -11.23 27.68 8.63
C GLY A 129 -10.49 26.34 8.64
N LEU A 130 -9.27 26.38 8.12
CA LEU A 130 -8.37 25.24 8.03
C LEU A 130 -7.22 25.37 9.04
N THR A 131 -6.61 24.26 9.42
CA THR A 131 -5.39 24.28 10.23
C THR A 131 -4.24 24.94 9.47
N GLU A 132 -3.55 25.87 10.14
CA GLU A 132 -2.29 26.45 9.66
C GLU A 132 -1.12 25.98 10.54
N ALA A 133 0.05 25.82 9.93
CA ALA A 133 1.26 25.40 10.61
C ALA A 133 2.36 26.42 10.38
N VAL A 134 2.94 26.94 11.47
CA VAL A 134 4.10 27.84 11.43
C VAL A 134 5.35 27.05 11.75
N CYS A 135 6.28 27.00 10.82
CA CYS A 135 7.56 26.29 10.96
C CYS A 135 8.69 27.28 11.18
N GLU A 136 9.36 27.20 12.32
CA GLU A 136 10.45 28.10 12.70
C GLU A 136 11.76 27.32 12.84
N PRO A 137 12.87 27.79 12.24
CA PRO A 137 14.18 27.16 12.44
C PRO A 137 14.66 27.38 13.87
N MET A 138 15.21 26.33 14.48
CA MET A 138 15.78 26.33 15.82
C MET A 138 17.25 25.90 15.76
N PRO A 139 18.11 26.30 16.73
CA PRO A 139 19.49 25.83 16.79
C PRO A 139 19.60 24.30 16.82
N GLY A 140 20.63 23.74 16.15
CA GLY A 140 20.92 22.31 16.13
C GLY A 140 20.07 21.50 15.14
N ASP A 141 19.86 22.03 13.92
CA ASP A 141 19.08 21.38 12.85
C ASP A 141 17.66 20.97 13.27
N CYS A 142 17.08 21.73 14.20
CA CYS A 142 15.73 21.50 14.71
C CYS A 142 14.74 22.49 14.07
N THR A 143 13.48 22.07 13.96
CA THR A 143 12.38 22.95 13.51
C THR A 143 11.26 22.88 14.54
N ARG A 144 10.82 24.04 15.04
CA ARG A 144 9.62 24.14 15.87
C ARG A 144 8.41 24.29 14.94
N VAL A 145 7.41 23.44 15.12
CA VAL A 145 6.17 23.48 14.35
C VAL A 145 5.02 23.82 15.29
N THR A 146 4.41 25.00 15.09
CA THR A 146 3.25 25.46 15.84
C THR A 146 2.00 25.29 15.00
N MET A 147 1.04 24.48 15.47
CA MET A 147 -0.20 24.18 14.76
C MET A 147 -1.35 25.05 15.29
N HIS A 148 -1.96 25.86 14.43
CA HIS A 148 -3.16 26.63 14.73
C HIS A 148 -4.38 25.85 14.24
N LEU A 149 -5.00 25.09 15.16
CA LEU A 149 -6.16 24.26 14.85
C LEU A 149 -7.45 25.10 14.80
N PRO A 150 -8.39 24.81 13.88
CA PRO A 150 -9.65 25.53 13.76
C PRO A 150 -10.69 25.08 14.81
N ARG A 151 -10.27 24.23 15.76
CA ARG A 151 -11.07 23.72 16.88
C ARG A 151 -10.20 23.48 18.11
N TYR A 152 -10.81 23.50 19.29
CA TYR A 152 -10.12 23.10 20.51
C TYR A 152 -9.90 21.58 20.53
N VAL A 153 -8.68 21.18 20.89
CA VAL A 153 -8.30 19.79 21.11
C VAL A 153 -7.52 19.75 22.43
N ASP A 154 -8.00 18.96 23.38
CA ASP A 154 -7.28 18.71 24.64
C ASP A 154 -6.10 17.77 24.38
N VAL A 155 -4.90 18.33 24.27
CA VAL A 155 -3.66 17.59 24.03
C VAL A 155 -2.97 17.33 25.37
N LYS A 156 -3.05 16.08 25.85
CA LYS A 156 -2.44 15.69 27.12
C LYS A 156 -0.91 15.63 27.02
N PRO A 157 -0.18 15.96 28.10
CA PRO A 157 1.28 15.78 28.16
C PRO A 157 1.70 14.33 27.86
N GLY A 158 2.83 14.17 27.15
CA GLY A 158 3.37 12.87 26.76
C GLY A 158 2.73 12.23 25.51
N THR A 159 1.82 12.93 24.83
CA THR A 159 1.22 12.46 23.56
C THR A 159 2.03 12.90 22.34
N HIS A 160 1.80 12.25 21.21
CA HIS A 160 2.43 12.59 19.92
C HIS A 160 1.36 12.74 18.82
N CYS A 161 1.73 13.41 17.73
CA CYS A 161 0.87 13.56 16.55
C CYS A 161 1.64 13.22 15.27
N TYR A 162 0.88 12.95 14.20
CA TYR A 162 1.42 12.79 12.85
C TYR A 162 1.01 14.02 12.04
N LEU A 163 2.00 14.72 11.49
CA LEU A 163 1.79 15.91 10.69
C LEU A 163 1.82 15.56 9.19
N ARG A 164 0.99 16.25 8.41
CA ARG A 164 1.00 16.22 6.95
C ARG A 164 0.83 17.64 6.45
N PHE A 165 1.73 18.09 5.59
CA PHE A 165 1.65 19.41 4.97
C PHE A 165 1.07 19.24 3.57
N ALA A 166 -0.12 19.78 3.34
CA ALA A 166 -0.73 19.75 2.02
C ALA A 166 -0.06 20.73 1.04
N LYS A 167 0.45 21.84 1.57
CA LYS A 167 1.15 22.89 0.83
C LYS A 167 2.14 23.58 1.76
N VAL A 168 3.25 24.06 1.19
CA VAL A 168 4.15 25.03 1.81
C VAL A 168 4.00 26.34 1.02
N SER A 169 3.78 27.45 1.72
CA SER A 169 3.60 28.79 1.15
C SER A 169 4.47 29.79 1.86
#